data_AF-A0A194VJY8-F1
#
_entry.id   AF-A0A194VJY8-F1
#
_cell.length_a   1.000
_cell.length_b   1.000
_cell.length_c   1.000
_cell.angle_alpha   90.00
_cell.angle_beta   90.00
_cell.angle_gamma   90.00
#
_symmetry.space_group_name_H-M   'P 1'
#
loop_
_entity.id
_entity.type
_entity.pdbx_description
1 polymer ?
#
loop_
_entity_poly.entity_id
_entity_poly.type
_entity_poly.pdbx_seq_one_letter_code
_entity_poly.pdbx_strand_id
1 'polypeptide(L)'
;MLYISLLLGILPTYVAAITSQFTTSSKRGLIYIPNSDFPGDNKIWIREGSDLTWYYNYKMYPNSEYLNDTSLEFIPMLWGAPSSFSDTTFLENVTAQLVDGRNITYAMGFNEPDNTADTGGSNINASAAARYWKKQMEPLRKLGVSLGAPAVTGGSTGFEWLSNFTDACDGGCNFDFIPVHWYGSFDGLSSHVSDVMEIYPNKTIWVTEFALDNSDLNETQGFFQTAVDYMDKNEIITHYSYFGSFRSFTSNVGINVAMLNSFGNLTDIGSWYLGGNATGVKPDNVTVTPTHTVAPSTATYTVPALVTKLSGARTIPTPSFLGVLGLSISAMILSCLG
;
A
#
# COMPACT_ATOMS: atom_id res chain seq x y z
N MET A 1 -51.53 53.41 22.28
CA MET A 1 -51.04 52.39 21.33
C MET A 1 -49.75 52.89 20.73
N LEU A 2 -48.61 52.42 21.24
CA LEU A 2 -47.29 52.72 20.66
C LEU A 2 -46.73 51.39 20.12
N TYR A 3 -46.50 51.33 18.82
CA TYR A 3 -46.04 50.15 18.10
C TYR A 3 -44.59 49.81 18.48
N ILE A 4 -44.36 48.59 18.96
CA ILE A 4 -43.02 48.01 19.12
C ILE A 4 -42.62 47.42 17.77
N SER A 5 -41.70 48.10 17.07
CA SER A 5 -41.07 47.56 15.86
C SER A 5 -40.03 46.50 16.26
N LEU A 6 -40.35 45.23 16.00
CA LEU A 6 -39.45 44.10 16.19
C LEU A 6 -38.43 44.07 15.03
N LEU A 7 -37.18 44.38 15.31
CA LEU A 7 -36.05 44.22 14.38
C LEU A 7 -35.71 42.74 14.23
N LEU A 8 -36.03 42.15 13.08
CA LEU A 8 -35.50 40.84 12.67
C LEU A 8 -34.03 41.01 12.26
N GLY A 9 -33.12 40.65 13.17
CA GLY A 9 -31.70 40.51 12.86
C GLY A 9 -31.48 39.26 12.01
N ILE A 10 -31.09 39.44 10.75
CA ILE A 10 -30.64 38.35 9.87
C ILE A 10 -29.18 38.08 10.25
N LEU A 11 -28.92 37.00 11.00
CA LEU A 11 -27.57 36.52 11.24
C LEU A 11 -27.03 35.90 9.94
N PRO A 12 -25.92 36.39 9.38
CA PRO A 12 -25.28 35.69 8.27
C PRO A 12 -24.74 34.34 8.80
N THR A 13 -25.30 33.25 8.31
CA THR A 13 -24.72 31.91 8.46
C THR A 13 -23.40 31.89 7.70
N TYR A 14 -22.28 32.04 8.43
CA TYR A 14 -20.96 31.77 7.89
C TYR A 14 -20.87 30.27 7.59
N VAL A 15 -21.05 29.89 6.33
CA VAL A 15 -20.60 28.58 5.86
C VAL A 15 -19.08 28.69 5.78
N ALA A 16 -18.39 28.23 6.82
CA ALA A 16 -16.95 28.02 6.72
C ALA A 16 -16.75 26.98 5.61
N ALA A 17 -16.20 27.40 4.47
CA ALA A 17 -15.69 26.46 3.50
C ALA A 17 -14.61 25.65 4.21
N ILE A 18 -14.86 24.37 4.44
CA ILE A 18 -13.83 23.44 4.90
C ILE A 18 -12.87 23.30 3.72
N THR A 19 -11.86 24.16 3.66
CA THR A 19 -10.72 23.95 2.79
C THR A 19 -9.99 22.75 3.37
N SER A 20 -10.06 21.60 2.71
CA SER A 20 -9.24 20.44 3.06
C SER A 20 -7.77 20.81 2.83
N GLN A 21 -7.12 21.31 3.87
CA GLN A 21 -5.69 21.58 3.83
C GLN A 21 -4.99 20.26 4.12
N PHE A 22 -4.61 19.55 3.05
CA PHE A 22 -3.80 18.35 3.18
C PHE A 22 -2.42 18.76 3.68
N THR A 23 -2.03 18.22 4.84
CA THR A 23 -0.68 18.39 5.36
C THR A 23 0.26 17.49 4.58
N THR A 24 1.50 17.96 4.40
CA THR A 24 2.55 17.15 3.82
C THR A 24 2.87 15.96 4.73
N SER A 25 3.13 14.78 4.15
CA SER A 25 3.44 13.57 4.92
C SER A 25 4.59 12.81 4.29
N SER A 26 5.62 12.54 5.08
CA SER A 26 6.79 11.77 4.64
C SER A 26 6.50 10.28 4.45
N LYS A 27 5.27 9.81 4.74
CA LYS A 27 4.85 8.41 4.65
C LYS A 27 4.37 8.03 3.24
N ARG A 28 4.12 9.01 2.36
CA ARG A 28 3.49 8.80 1.05
C ARG A 28 4.45 8.19 0.04
N GLY A 29 4.02 7.10 -0.56
CA GLY A 29 4.74 6.39 -1.60
C GLY A 29 4.04 6.38 -2.94
N LEU A 30 4.82 6.26 -4.00
CA LEU A 30 4.30 6.06 -5.35
C LEU A 30 4.23 4.57 -5.69
N ILE A 31 3.02 4.11 -6.02
CA ILE A 31 2.86 2.91 -6.85
C ILE A 31 3.19 3.34 -8.27
N TYR A 32 4.30 2.91 -8.84
CA TYR A 32 4.62 3.26 -10.22
C TYR A 32 3.96 2.26 -11.17
N ILE A 33 2.99 2.74 -11.96
CA ILE A 33 2.34 1.97 -13.01
C ILE A 33 2.88 2.45 -14.37
N PRO A 34 3.71 1.66 -15.06
CA PRO A 34 4.30 2.06 -16.33
C PRO A 34 3.24 2.35 -17.38
N ASN A 35 3.38 3.49 -18.07
CA ASN A 35 2.53 3.86 -19.19
C ASN A 35 3.38 4.33 -20.38
N SER A 36 3.68 3.40 -21.30
CA SER A 36 4.49 3.71 -22.49
C SER A 36 3.79 4.61 -23.50
N ASP A 37 2.46 4.71 -23.42
CA ASP A 37 1.65 5.53 -24.30
C ASP A 37 1.73 7.02 -23.91
N PHE A 38 2.00 7.31 -22.64
CA PHE A 38 2.09 8.67 -22.09
C PHE A 38 3.30 8.84 -21.15
N PRO A 39 4.55 8.69 -21.66
CA PRO A 39 5.75 8.73 -20.82
C PRO A 39 5.98 10.10 -20.15
N GLY A 40 5.33 11.16 -20.64
CA GLY A 40 5.35 12.49 -20.02
C GLY A 40 4.73 12.52 -18.62
N ASP A 41 3.79 11.62 -18.32
CA ASP A 41 3.11 11.54 -17.03
C ASP A 41 4.09 11.20 -15.89
N ASN A 42 5.21 10.53 -16.20
CA ASN A 42 6.25 10.19 -15.22
C ASN A 42 6.82 11.42 -14.51
N LYS A 43 6.83 12.58 -15.16
CA LYS A 43 7.33 13.83 -14.55
C LYS A 43 6.36 14.44 -13.54
N ILE A 44 5.10 14.03 -13.54
CA ILE A 44 4.08 14.58 -12.64
C ILE A 44 4.33 14.15 -11.20
N TRP A 45 4.82 12.92 -10.99
CA TRP A 45 5.00 12.34 -9.67
C TRP A 45 6.16 12.95 -8.89
N ILE A 46 7.21 13.38 -9.60
CA ILE A 46 8.46 13.94 -9.04
C ILE A 46 8.57 15.46 -9.22
N ARG A 47 7.46 16.13 -9.53
CA ARG A 47 7.44 17.59 -9.68
C ARG A 47 7.82 18.28 -8.37
N GLU A 48 8.34 19.49 -8.48
CA GLU A 48 8.66 20.33 -7.32
C GLU A 48 7.43 20.47 -6.40
N GLY A 49 7.65 20.26 -5.10
CA GLY A 49 6.60 20.27 -4.09
C GLY A 49 5.82 18.97 -3.93
N SER A 50 6.20 17.90 -4.64
CA SER A 50 5.64 16.55 -4.41
C SER A 50 6.01 16.04 -3.00
N ASP A 51 5.01 15.49 -2.30
CA ASP A 51 5.16 14.91 -0.96
C ASP A 51 5.68 13.46 -0.95
N LEU A 52 5.93 12.87 -2.12
CA LEU A 52 6.35 11.47 -2.22
C LEU A 52 7.80 11.30 -1.77
N THR A 53 8.07 10.23 -1.01
CA THR A 53 9.41 9.96 -0.44
C THR A 53 9.98 8.60 -0.85
N TRP A 54 9.13 7.68 -1.32
CA TRP A 54 9.52 6.34 -1.77
C TRP A 54 8.65 5.89 -2.94
N TYR A 55 9.10 4.89 -3.69
CA TYR A 55 8.28 4.26 -4.72
C TYR A 55 8.64 2.80 -4.94
N TYR A 56 7.71 2.06 -5.52
CA TYR A 56 7.93 0.73 -6.05
C TYR A 56 7.20 0.56 -7.38
N ASN A 57 7.57 -0.45 -8.14
CA ASN A 57 7.06 -0.68 -9.50
C ASN A 57 6.76 -2.18 -9.76
N TYR A 58 6.54 -2.95 -8.70
CA TYR A 58 6.39 -4.42 -8.71
C TYR A 58 7.60 -5.19 -9.26
N LYS A 59 8.78 -4.56 -9.38
CA LYS A 59 10.00 -5.17 -9.92
C LYS A 59 11.15 -5.10 -8.94
N MET A 60 12.22 -5.79 -9.29
CA MET A 60 13.48 -5.80 -8.53
C MET A 60 14.39 -4.61 -8.84
N TYR A 61 14.13 -3.85 -9.90
CA TYR A 61 14.96 -2.74 -10.37
C TYR A 61 14.14 -1.46 -10.62
N PRO A 62 14.74 -0.29 -10.42
CA PRO A 62 14.08 1.01 -10.60
C PRO A 62 13.73 1.29 -12.07
N ASN A 63 12.76 2.17 -12.27
CA ASN A 63 12.45 2.69 -13.60
C ASN A 63 13.57 3.60 -14.11
N SER A 64 13.82 3.56 -15.42
CA SER A 64 14.87 4.37 -16.06
C SER A 64 14.71 5.87 -15.81
N GLU A 65 13.45 6.30 -15.69
CA GLU A 65 13.01 7.66 -15.49
C GLU A 65 13.41 8.21 -14.11
N TYR A 66 13.62 7.34 -13.12
CA TYR A 66 13.97 7.72 -11.75
C TYR A 66 15.35 7.19 -11.33
N LEU A 67 16.15 6.68 -12.27
CA LEU A 67 17.48 6.14 -11.94
C LEU A 67 18.39 7.14 -11.25
N ASN A 68 18.32 8.40 -11.69
CA ASN A 68 19.10 9.54 -11.19
C ASN A 68 18.29 10.44 -10.25
N ASP A 69 17.06 10.05 -9.93
CA ASP A 69 16.23 10.79 -8.98
C ASP A 69 16.58 10.33 -7.57
N THR A 70 16.98 11.27 -6.71
CA THR A 70 17.33 11.01 -5.31
C THR A 70 16.24 11.44 -4.34
N SER A 71 15.13 11.98 -4.83
CA SER A 71 13.99 12.40 -4.00
C SER A 71 13.14 11.21 -3.53
N LEU A 72 13.17 10.10 -4.27
CA LEU A 72 12.44 8.88 -3.94
C LEU A 72 13.40 7.72 -3.67
N GLU A 73 13.23 7.07 -2.52
CA GLU A 73 13.83 5.75 -2.32
C GLU A 73 13.10 4.70 -3.18
N PHE A 74 13.87 3.90 -3.94
CA PHE A 74 13.30 2.77 -4.67
C PHE A 74 13.20 1.54 -3.78
N ILE A 75 12.01 0.97 -3.66
CA ILE A 75 11.75 -0.25 -2.89
C ILE A 75 11.60 -1.45 -3.84
N PRO A 76 12.62 -2.33 -3.95
CA PRO A 76 12.52 -3.53 -4.78
C PRO A 76 11.49 -4.50 -4.22
N MET A 77 10.78 -5.19 -5.11
CA MET A 77 9.77 -6.18 -4.75
C MET A 77 10.09 -7.53 -5.39
N LEU A 78 10.12 -8.59 -4.58
CA LEU A 78 10.07 -9.96 -5.07
C LEU A 78 8.62 -10.31 -5.34
N TRP A 79 8.08 -9.81 -6.46
CA TRP A 79 6.64 -9.89 -6.76
C TRP A 79 6.09 -11.31 -6.68
N GLY A 80 6.81 -12.28 -7.26
CA GLY A 80 6.39 -13.67 -7.34
C GLY A 80 7.52 -14.69 -7.16
N ALA A 81 7.18 -15.98 -7.11
CA ALA A 81 8.16 -17.04 -7.09
C ALA A 81 8.82 -17.19 -8.49
N PRO A 82 10.16 -17.19 -8.59
CA PRO A 82 10.85 -17.50 -9.83
C PRO A 82 10.49 -18.89 -10.37
N SER A 83 10.56 -19.07 -11.69
CA SER A 83 10.21 -20.34 -12.35
C SER A 83 11.11 -21.52 -11.94
N SER A 84 12.32 -21.25 -11.45
CA SER A 84 13.25 -22.25 -10.94
C SER A 84 13.71 -21.90 -9.54
N PHE A 85 13.81 -22.91 -8.65
CA PHE A 85 14.40 -22.71 -7.34
C PHE A 85 15.89 -22.35 -7.42
N SER A 86 16.59 -22.60 -8.53
CA SER A 86 17.99 -22.18 -8.71
C SER A 86 18.14 -20.68 -8.97
N ASP A 87 17.09 -20.01 -9.46
CA ASP A 87 17.08 -18.59 -9.78
C ASP A 87 17.32 -17.74 -8.53
N THR A 88 18.30 -16.84 -8.62
CA THR A 88 18.73 -15.87 -7.60
C THR A 88 18.69 -14.43 -8.10
N THR A 89 18.03 -14.19 -9.24
CA THR A 89 18.06 -12.91 -9.97
C THR A 89 17.62 -11.74 -9.09
N PHE A 90 16.58 -11.92 -8.28
CA PHE A 90 16.13 -10.88 -7.35
C PHE A 90 17.22 -10.50 -6.34
N LEU A 91 17.74 -11.48 -5.59
CA LEU A 91 18.79 -11.26 -4.61
C LEU A 91 20.05 -10.64 -5.25
N GLU A 92 20.48 -11.16 -6.38
CA GLU A 92 21.65 -10.67 -7.12
C GLU A 92 21.47 -9.22 -7.58
N ASN A 93 20.30 -8.89 -8.11
CA ASN A 93 20.01 -7.55 -8.61
C ASN A 93 19.94 -6.52 -7.47
N VAL A 94 19.25 -6.83 -6.37
CA VAL A 94 19.20 -5.93 -5.20
C VAL A 94 20.58 -5.78 -4.56
N THR A 95 21.34 -6.87 -4.45
CA THR A 95 22.72 -6.83 -3.94
C THR A 95 23.63 -5.96 -4.82
N ALA A 96 23.53 -6.08 -6.16
CA ALA A 96 24.29 -5.25 -7.08
C ALA A 96 23.97 -3.76 -6.90
N GLN A 97 22.69 -3.40 -6.78
CA GLN A 97 22.28 -2.02 -6.53
C GLN A 97 22.83 -1.45 -5.22
N LEU A 98 22.85 -2.25 -4.14
CA LEU A 98 23.45 -1.87 -2.86
C LEU A 98 24.96 -1.66 -2.99
N VAL A 99 25.66 -2.56 -3.70
CA VAL A 99 27.11 -2.44 -3.96
C VAL A 99 27.44 -1.21 -4.79
N ASP A 100 26.58 -0.85 -5.74
CA ASP A 100 26.69 0.37 -6.55
C ASP A 100 26.33 1.65 -5.78
N GLY A 101 25.96 1.53 -4.50
CA GLY A 101 25.71 2.65 -3.59
C GLY A 101 24.29 3.22 -3.64
N ARG A 102 23.32 2.52 -4.23
CA ARG A 102 21.92 2.94 -4.18
C ARG A 102 21.39 2.84 -2.75
N ASN A 103 20.67 3.87 -2.30
CA ASN A 103 19.95 3.83 -1.05
C ASN A 103 18.75 2.87 -1.16
N ILE A 104 18.89 1.67 -0.61
CA ILE A 104 17.82 0.68 -0.46
C ILE A 104 17.83 0.23 0.99
N THR A 105 16.85 0.70 1.76
CA THR A 105 16.69 0.38 3.19
C THR A 105 15.55 -0.61 3.43
N TYR A 106 14.63 -0.75 2.46
CA TYR A 106 13.53 -1.71 2.50
C TYR A 106 13.46 -2.57 1.24
N ALA A 107 12.92 -3.79 1.37
CA ALA A 107 12.51 -4.63 0.26
C ALA A 107 11.18 -5.31 0.57
N MET A 108 10.31 -5.44 -0.44
CA MET A 108 8.99 -6.05 -0.29
C MET A 108 8.97 -7.49 -0.80
N GLY A 109 8.19 -8.33 -0.10
CA GLY A 109 7.93 -9.71 -0.49
C GLY A 109 6.89 -9.84 -1.61
N PHE A 110 6.28 -11.02 -1.66
CA PHE A 110 5.33 -11.41 -2.71
C PHE A 110 4.08 -10.53 -2.73
N ASN A 111 3.59 -10.24 -3.94
CA ASN A 111 2.36 -9.50 -4.17
C ASN A 111 1.17 -10.45 -4.26
N GLU A 112 0.18 -10.30 -3.38
CA GLU A 112 -1.04 -11.11 -3.26
C GLU A 112 -0.81 -12.59 -3.60
N PRO A 113 0.10 -13.29 -2.90
CA PRO A 113 0.40 -14.68 -3.20
C PRO A 113 -0.79 -15.61 -2.94
N ASP A 114 -1.78 -15.14 -2.18
CA ASP A 114 -3.07 -15.77 -1.91
C ASP A 114 -4.08 -15.62 -3.06
N ASN A 115 -3.77 -14.78 -4.06
CA ASN A 115 -4.62 -14.48 -5.20
C ASN A 115 -4.02 -14.98 -6.53
N THR A 116 -4.84 -15.11 -7.56
CA THR A 116 -4.43 -15.66 -8.86
C THR A 116 -3.73 -14.64 -9.76
N ALA A 117 -2.92 -15.11 -10.71
CA ALA A 117 -2.28 -14.24 -11.70
C ALA A 117 -3.27 -13.49 -12.60
N ASP A 118 -4.43 -14.09 -12.89
CA ASP A 118 -5.49 -13.47 -13.69
C ASP A 118 -6.10 -12.22 -13.01
N THR A 119 -5.93 -12.11 -11.69
CA THR A 119 -6.44 -11.05 -10.83
C THR A 119 -5.32 -10.24 -10.18
N GLY A 120 -4.07 -10.46 -10.58
CA GLY A 120 -2.90 -9.67 -10.17
C GLY A 120 -2.06 -10.21 -9.03
N GLY A 121 -2.48 -11.34 -8.49
CA GLY A 121 -1.70 -12.04 -7.50
C GLY A 121 -0.56 -12.84 -8.10
N SER A 122 0.45 -13.10 -7.29
CA SER A 122 1.58 -13.94 -7.68
C SER A 122 1.28 -15.44 -7.61
N ASN A 123 0.13 -15.82 -7.05
CA ASN A 123 -0.38 -17.20 -6.98
C ASN A 123 0.68 -18.22 -6.51
N ILE A 124 1.12 -18.08 -5.27
CA ILE A 124 2.19 -18.90 -4.70
C ILE A 124 1.65 -19.64 -3.49
N ASN A 125 1.84 -20.95 -3.44
CA ASN A 125 1.56 -21.68 -2.21
C ASN A 125 2.51 -21.27 -1.06
N ALA A 126 1.98 -21.11 0.15
CA ALA A 126 2.71 -20.72 1.35
C ALA A 126 4.02 -21.50 1.60
N SER A 127 4.03 -22.83 1.40
CA SER A 127 5.26 -23.63 1.59
C SER A 127 6.32 -23.35 0.53
N ALA A 128 5.92 -23.07 -0.71
CA ALA A 128 6.85 -22.65 -1.74
C ALA A 128 7.38 -21.25 -1.44
N ALA A 129 6.50 -20.31 -1.07
CA ALA A 129 6.86 -18.95 -0.69
C ALA A 129 7.89 -18.93 0.45
N ALA A 130 7.72 -19.74 1.50
CA ALA A 130 8.69 -19.84 2.59
C ALA A 130 10.10 -20.27 2.12
N ARG A 131 10.18 -21.22 1.18
CA ARG A 131 11.48 -21.64 0.60
C ARG A 131 12.13 -20.53 -0.22
N TYR A 132 11.36 -19.85 -1.06
CA TYR A 132 11.88 -18.75 -1.88
C TYR A 132 12.26 -17.55 -1.02
N TRP A 133 11.48 -17.22 0.01
CA TRP A 133 11.79 -16.18 0.98
C TRP A 133 13.15 -16.41 1.64
N LYS A 134 13.37 -17.61 2.20
CA LYS A 134 14.66 -17.99 2.82
C LYS A 134 15.84 -17.85 1.86
N LYS A 135 15.61 -18.10 0.57
CA LYS A 135 16.66 -18.04 -0.46
C LYS A 135 16.93 -16.62 -0.97
N GLN A 136 15.89 -15.82 -1.18
CA GLN A 136 15.98 -14.55 -1.91
C GLN A 136 15.90 -13.32 -1.00
N MET A 137 15.07 -13.38 0.06
CA MET A 137 14.75 -12.25 0.92
C MET A 137 15.65 -12.22 2.16
N GLU A 138 15.71 -13.32 2.92
CA GLU A 138 16.51 -13.39 4.17
C GLU A 138 17.96 -12.89 4.04
N PRO A 139 18.70 -13.20 2.96
CA PRO A 139 20.09 -12.73 2.83
C PRO A 139 20.21 -11.20 2.81
N LEU A 140 19.20 -10.47 2.34
CA LEU A 140 19.22 -9.00 2.29
C LEU A 140 19.24 -8.35 3.68
N ARG A 141 18.72 -9.02 4.72
CA ARG A 141 18.81 -8.53 6.10
C ARG A 141 20.26 -8.41 6.58
N LYS A 142 21.13 -9.30 6.12
CA LYS A 142 22.57 -9.24 6.43
C LYS A 142 23.26 -8.05 5.75
N LEU A 143 22.61 -7.45 4.76
CA LEU A 143 23.04 -6.24 4.08
C LEU A 143 22.37 -4.97 4.65
N GLY A 144 21.62 -5.08 5.75
CA GLY A 144 20.97 -3.95 6.40
C GLY A 144 19.60 -3.57 5.82
N VAL A 145 19.04 -4.40 4.93
CA VAL A 145 17.71 -4.16 4.33
C VAL A 145 16.61 -4.73 5.23
N SER A 146 15.60 -3.92 5.53
CA SER A 146 14.39 -4.33 6.25
C SER A 146 13.39 -5.00 5.31
N LEU A 147 12.77 -6.10 5.72
CA LEU A 147 11.93 -6.90 4.83
C LEU A 147 10.44 -6.80 5.16
N GLY A 148 9.62 -6.54 4.15
CA GLY A 148 8.17 -6.57 4.25
C GLY A 148 7.63 -7.98 4.04
N ALA A 149 6.77 -8.44 4.94
CA ALA A 149 6.04 -9.70 4.78
C ALA A 149 5.31 -9.75 3.41
N PRO A 150 4.88 -10.93 2.93
CA PRO A 150 4.06 -11.01 1.72
C PRO A 150 2.78 -10.16 1.86
N ALA A 151 2.50 -9.34 0.85
CA ALA A 151 1.35 -8.43 0.82
C ALA A 151 0.11 -9.21 0.40
N VAL A 152 -0.66 -9.73 1.35
CA VAL A 152 -1.86 -10.53 1.08
C VAL A 152 -3.09 -9.66 0.83
N THR A 153 -4.11 -10.22 0.19
CA THR A 153 -5.41 -9.51 0.04
C THR A 153 -6.07 -9.26 1.41
N GLY A 154 -6.91 -8.23 1.50
CA GLY A 154 -7.60 -7.84 2.74
C GLY A 154 -8.66 -8.82 3.28
N GLY A 155 -8.82 -9.99 2.66
CA GLY A 155 -9.82 -11.00 3.03
C GLY A 155 -9.30 -12.09 3.97
N SER A 156 -10.22 -12.91 4.49
CA SER A 156 -9.86 -14.03 5.39
C SER A 156 -8.88 -15.03 4.77
N THR A 157 -8.92 -15.19 3.44
CA THR A 157 -8.00 -16.04 2.68
C THR A 157 -6.56 -15.52 2.74
N GLY A 158 -6.37 -14.20 2.76
CA GLY A 158 -5.06 -13.58 2.90
C GLY A 158 -4.44 -13.88 4.27
N PHE A 159 -5.23 -13.73 5.34
CA PHE A 159 -4.78 -14.09 6.69
C PHE A 159 -4.48 -15.57 6.86
N GLU A 160 -5.32 -16.45 6.31
CA GLU A 160 -5.06 -17.90 6.31
C GLU A 160 -3.76 -18.22 5.57
N TRP A 161 -3.53 -17.61 4.40
CA TRP A 161 -2.30 -17.77 3.65
C TRP A 161 -1.07 -17.32 4.46
N LEU A 162 -1.15 -16.16 5.10
CA LEU A 162 -0.03 -15.60 5.85
C LEU A 162 0.29 -16.41 7.11
N SER A 163 -0.72 -16.98 7.77
CA SER A 163 -0.54 -17.96 8.85
C SER A 163 0.19 -19.20 8.35
N ASN A 164 -0.30 -19.81 7.26
CA ASN A 164 0.33 -20.99 6.66
C ASN A 164 1.78 -20.72 6.20
N PHE A 165 2.06 -19.50 5.72
CA PHE A 165 3.41 -19.07 5.37
C PHE A 165 4.32 -18.99 6.60
N THR A 166 3.84 -18.38 7.67
CA THR A 166 4.59 -18.27 8.94
C THR A 166 4.90 -19.66 9.53
N ASP A 167 3.95 -20.59 9.47
CA ASP A 167 4.16 -21.97 9.89
C ASP A 167 5.20 -22.68 9.01
N ALA A 168 5.07 -22.57 7.68
CA ALA A 168 6.01 -23.16 6.74
C ALA A 168 7.43 -22.54 6.83
N CYS A 169 7.53 -21.33 7.37
CA CYS A 169 8.79 -20.67 7.62
C CYS A 169 9.57 -21.32 8.77
N ASP A 170 8.92 -21.99 9.73
CA ASP A 170 9.59 -22.69 10.84
C ASP A 170 10.70 -21.83 11.49
N GLY A 171 10.36 -20.57 11.80
CA GLY A 171 11.28 -19.57 12.37
C GLY A 171 12.35 -19.00 11.42
N GLY A 172 12.39 -19.44 10.16
CA GLY A 172 13.41 -19.02 9.18
C GLY A 172 13.02 -17.86 8.26
N CYS A 173 11.87 -17.23 8.46
CA CYS A 173 11.45 -16.02 7.75
C CYS A 173 11.25 -14.88 8.74
N ASN A 174 12.07 -13.85 8.65
CA ASN A 174 12.11 -12.69 9.51
C ASN A 174 11.71 -11.46 8.69
N PHE A 175 10.46 -11.03 8.84
CA PHE A 175 9.98 -9.77 8.30
C PHE A 175 9.95 -8.69 9.39
N ASP A 176 10.24 -7.45 9.00
CA ASP A 176 10.38 -6.29 9.87
C ASP A 176 9.10 -5.41 9.87
N PHE A 177 8.31 -5.46 8.79
CA PHE A 177 7.02 -4.78 8.65
C PHE A 177 5.99 -5.63 7.88
N ILE A 178 4.70 -5.27 7.99
CA ILE A 178 3.59 -5.98 7.34
C ILE A 178 2.94 -5.08 6.27
N PRO A 179 3.15 -5.38 4.98
CA PRO A 179 2.38 -4.81 3.88
C PRO A 179 0.91 -5.28 3.91
N VAL A 180 -0.02 -4.37 3.64
CA VAL A 180 -1.45 -4.65 3.54
C VAL A 180 -2.05 -3.98 2.31
N HIS A 181 -2.96 -4.69 1.65
CA HIS A 181 -3.76 -4.18 0.53
C HIS A 181 -5.22 -4.01 0.97
N TRP A 182 -5.84 -2.90 0.58
CA TRP A 182 -7.24 -2.66 0.91
C TRP A 182 -7.99 -1.89 -0.17
N TYR A 183 -9.04 -2.51 -0.70
CA TYR A 183 -9.99 -1.86 -1.59
C TYR A 183 -11.38 -1.99 -1.03
N GLY A 184 -12.00 -0.86 -0.69
CA GLY A 184 -13.32 -0.82 -0.06
C GLY A 184 -13.47 0.33 0.92
N SER A 185 -14.41 0.20 1.86
CA SER A 185 -14.75 1.27 2.80
C SER A 185 -13.62 1.59 3.79
N PHE A 186 -13.64 2.78 4.37
CA PHE A 186 -12.70 3.20 5.41
C PHE A 186 -12.81 2.33 6.67
N ASP A 187 -14.04 1.99 7.09
CA ASP A 187 -14.25 1.14 8.27
C ASP A 187 -13.51 -0.19 8.10
N GLY A 188 -13.61 -0.81 6.92
CA GLY A 188 -12.91 -2.05 6.65
C GLY A 188 -11.39 -1.88 6.59
N LEU A 189 -10.86 -0.78 6.05
CA LEU A 189 -9.41 -0.48 6.11
C LEU A 189 -8.94 -0.43 7.57
N SER A 190 -9.66 0.32 8.41
CA SER A 190 -9.30 0.50 9.81
C SER A 190 -9.39 -0.80 10.62
N SER A 191 -10.40 -1.63 10.33
CA SER A 191 -10.53 -2.97 10.93
C SER A 191 -9.41 -3.89 10.47
N HIS A 192 -9.09 -3.91 9.18
CA HIS A 192 -8.02 -4.76 8.65
C HIS A 192 -6.65 -4.42 9.25
N VAL A 193 -6.33 -3.13 9.39
CA VAL A 193 -5.14 -2.67 10.11
C VAL A 193 -5.14 -3.15 11.56
N SER A 194 -6.29 -3.09 12.24
CA SER A 194 -6.43 -3.54 13.62
C SER A 194 -6.20 -5.05 13.77
N ASP A 195 -6.75 -5.85 12.86
CA ASP A 195 -6.56 -7.32 12.84
C ASP A 195 -5.07 -7.67 12.65
N VAL A 196 -4.38 -6.97 11.74
CA VAL A 196 -2.94 -7.16 11.50
C VAL A 196 -2.12 -6.82 12.75
N MET A 197 -2.48 -5.75 13.47
CA MET A 197 -1.82 -5.37 14.72
C MET A 197 -2.00 -6.43 15.82
N GLU A 198 -3.15 -7.10 15.87
CA GLU A 198 -3.41 -8.17 16.83
C GLU A 198 -2.58 -9.43 16.52
N ILE A 199 -2.50 -9.81 15.24
CA ILE A 199 -1.77 -11.00 14.80
C ILE A 199 -0.25 -10.80 14.88
N TYR A 200 0.25 -9.61 14.51
CA TYR A 200 1.68 -9.29 14.47
C TYR A 200 2.02 -8.13 15.42
N PRO A 201 1.96 -8.36 16.74
CA PRO A 201 2.29 -7.32 17.70
C PRO A 201 3.73 -6.87 17.53
N ASN A 202 3.97 -5.56 17.65
CA ASN A 202 5.28 -4.89 17.51
C ASN A 202 5.83 -4.81 16.06
N LYS A 203 5.02 -5.07 15.04
CA LYS A 203 5.38 -4.78 13.65
C LYS A 203 4.76 -3.47 13.21
N THR A 204 5.48 -2.73 12.37
CA THR A 204 4.90 -1.57 11.67
C THR A 204 4.12 -2.05 10.45
N ILE A 205 3.19 -1.23 10.00
CA ILE A 205 2.31 -1.53 8.87
C ILE A 205 2.65 -0.61 7.70
N TRP A 206 2.66 -1.20 6.51
CA TRP A 206 2.74 -0.48 5.25
C TRP A 206 1.44 -0.71 4.48
N VAL A 207 0.67 0.33 4.17
CA VAL A 207 -0.52 0.19 3.32
C VAL A 207 -0.09 0.35 1.87
N THR A 208 0.38 -0.73 1.25
CA THR A 208 1.05 -0.68 -0.06
C THR A 208 0.08 -0.52 -1.21
N GLU A 209 -1.19 -0.87 -1.04
CA GLU A 209 -2.25 -0.55 -1.99
C GLU A 209 -3.53 -0.17 -1.25
N PHE A 210 -4.08 1.01 -1.54
CA PHE A 210 -5.43 1.32 -1.10
C PHE A 210 -6.21 2.21 -2.06
N ALA A 211 -7.52 1.96 -2.17
CA ALA A 211 -8.50 2.84 -2.82
C ALA A 211 -9.94 2.47 -2.40
N LEU A 212 -10.91 3.34 -2.69
CA LEU A 212 -12.33 2.96 -2.67
C LEU A 212 -12.72 2.59 -4.10
N ASP A 213 -12.96 1.32 -4.35
CA ASP A 213 -13.18 0.82 -5.70
C ASP A 213 -14.62 1.05 -6.17
N ASN A 214 -14.78 1.40 -7.44
CA ASN A 214 -16.07 1.46 -8.14
C ASN A 214 -17.16 2.36 -7.51
N SER A 215 -16.77 3.31 -6.64
CA SER A 215 -17.67 4.31 -6.03
C SER A 215 -17.80 5.58 -6.86
N ASP A 216 -18.80 6.39 -6.52
CA ASP A 216 -18.93 7.72 -7.10
C ASP A 216 -17.80 8.67 -6.65
N LEU A 217 -17.64 9.78 -7.37
CA LEU A 217 -16.53 10.71 -7.15
C LEU A 217 -16.54 11.32 -5.74
N ASN A 218 -17.71 11.66 -5.20
CA ASN A 218 -17.81 12.31 -3.91
C ASN A 218 -17.49 11.33 -2.78
N GLU A 219 -17.98 10.10 -2.86
CA GLU A 219 -17.61 9.01 -1.95
C GLU A 219 -16.10 8.70 -2.02
N THR A 220 -15.55 8.61 -3.22
CA THR A 220 -14.12 8.29 -3.43
C THR A 220 -13.22 9.38 -2.86
N GLN A 221 -13.56 10.65 -3.11
CA GLN A 221 -12.86 11.79 -2.52
C GLN A 221 -12.97 11.77 -0.99
N GLY A 222 -14.17 11.56 -0.43
CA GLY A 222 -14.40 11.51 1.02
C GLY A 222 -13.63 10.37 1.71
N PHE A 223 -13.60 9.18 1.10
CA PHE A 223 -12.77 8.07 1.56
C PHE A 223 -11.29 8.45 1.55
N PHE A 224 -10.79 9.02 0.45
CA PHE A 224 -9.39 9.40 0.34
C PHE A 224 -8.97 10.36 1.46
N GLN A 225 -9.76 11.41 1.73
CA GLN A 225 -9.41 12.37 2.79
C GLN A 225 -9.37 11.69 4.16
N THR A 226 -10.36 10.83 4.45
CA THR A 226 -10.47 10.13 5.73
C THR A 226 -9.32 9.12 5.91
N ALA A 227 -9.02 8.32 4.88
CA ALA A 227 -7.96 7.32 4.92
C ALA A 227 -6.57 7.95 5.09
N VAL A 228 -6.28 9.02 4.34
CA VAL A 228 -4.98 9.71 4.44
C VAL A 228 -4.81 10.38 5.81
N ASP A 229 -5.84 11.05 6.34
CA ASP A 229 -5.78 11.64 7.69
C ASP A 229 -5.53 10.58 8.78
N TYR A 230 -6.20 9.44 8.67
CA TYR A 230 -5.97 8.29 9.56
C TYR A 230 -4.53 7.78 9.50
N MET A 231 -3.98 7.56 8.30
CA MET A 231 -2.63 7.04 8.13
C MET A 231 -1.55 8.04 8.54
N ASP A 232 -1.76 9.34 8.30
CA ASP A 232 -0.84 10.38 8.74
C ASP A 232 -0.75 10.42 10.28
N LYS A 233 -1.87 10.28 10.99
CA LYS A 233 -1.95 10.30 12.46
C LYS A 233 -1.59 8.98 13.14
N ASN A 234 -1.67 7.85 12.44
CA ASN A 234 -1.37 6.54 13.01
C ASN A 234 0.14 6.23 12.94
N GLU A 235 0.83 6.24 14.09
CA GLU A 235 2.29 6.01 14.18
C GLU A 235 2.73 4.60 13.76
N ILE A 236 1.83 3.61 13.85
CA ILE A 236 2.14 2.22 13.45
C ILE A 236 2.20 2.10 11.93
N ILE A 237 1.44 2.94 11.22
CA ILE A 237 1.50 3.05 9.77
C ILE A 237 2.65 3.97 9.41
N THR A 238 3.71 3.40 8.84
CA THR A 238 4.92 4.16 8.50
C THR A 238 4.98 4.54 7.03
N HIS A 239 4.31 3.79 6.18
CA HIS A 239 4.31 3.98 4.73
C HIS A 239 2.93 3.67 4.16
N TYR A 240 2.48 4.45 3.18
CA TYR A 240 1.27 4.13 2.43
C TYR A 240 1.33 4.64 0.99
N SER A 241 0.72 3.89 0.07
CA SER A 241 0.70 4.21 -1.36
C SER A 241 -0.69 4.04 -1.96
N TYR A 242 -1.22 5.14 -2.51
CA TYR A 242 -2.57 5.18 -3.07
C TYR A 242 -2.61 4.58 -4.48
N PHE A 243 -3.60 3.73 -4.73
CA PHE A 243 -3.75 3.07 -6.03
C PHE A 243 -4.50 3.95 -7.03
N GLY A 244 -3.76 4.86 -7.66
CA GLY A 244 -4.35 5.83 -8.60
C GLY A 244 -3.39 6.49 -9.58
N SER A 245 -2.12 6.08 -9.63
CA SER A 245 -1.04 6.70 -10.42
C SER A 245 -1.12 6.44 -11.94
N PHE A 246 -2.32 6.57 -12.49
CA PHE A 246 -2.66 6.35 -13.88
C PHE A 246 -3.72 7.33 -14.35
N ARG A 247 -3.96 7.34 -15.67
CA ARG A 247 -5.07 8.06 -16.28
C ARG A 247 -6.38 7.33 -16.04
N SER A 248 -7.46 8.07 -15.88
CA SER A 248 -8.79 7.57 -15.53
C SER A 248 -9.31 6.44 -16.42
N PHE A 249 -9.09 6.49 -17.74
CA PHE A 249 -9.51 5.42 -18.66
C PHE A 249 -8.69 4.12 -18.54
N THR A 250 -7.58 4.11 -17.80
CA THR A 250 -6.76 2.90 -17.52
C THR A 250 -7.22 2.18 -16.25
N SER A 251 -8.01 2.85 -15.40
CA SER A 251 -8.42 2.30 -14.11
C SER A 251 -9.26 1.04 -14.26
N ASN A 252 -8.95 0.04 -13.46
CA ASN A 252 -9.71 -1.20 -13.31
C ASN A 252 -10.45 -1.29 -11.96
N VAL A 253 -10.29 -0.30 -11.08
CA VAL A 253 -10.97 -0.18 -9.77
C VAL A 253 -11.91 1.03 -9.75
N GLY A 254 -12.39 1.44 -10.92
CA GLY A 254 -13.26 2.61 -11.10
C GLY A 254 -12.48 3.87 -11.45
N ILE A 255 -13.00 4.65 -12.39
CA ILE A 255 -12.29 5.83 -12.93
C ILE A 255 -12.04 6.91 -11.86
N ASN A 256 -12.86 6.94 -10.80
CA ASN A 256 -12.84 8.01 -9.80
C ASN A 256 -11.62 7.97 -8.88
N VAL A 257 -10.88 6.85 -8.85
CA VAL A 257 -9.64 6.74 -8.08
C VAL A 257 -8.45 7.39 -8.79
N ALA A 258 -8.56 7.67 -10.09
CA ALA A 258 -7.40 8.07 -10.86
C ALA A 258 -6.87 9.45 -10.43
N MET A 259 -5.55 9.53 -10.28
CA MET A 259 -4.83 10.77 -9.99
C MET A 259 -4.74 11.66 -11.22
N LEU A 260 -4.88 11.10 -12.42
CA LEU A 260 -4.92 11.85 -13.68
C LEU A 260 -6.26 11.61 -14.39
N ASN A 261 -6.82 12.65 -14.97
CA ASN A 261 -7.88 12.48 -15.96
C ASN A 261 -7.31 11.93 -17.28
N SER A 262 -8.16 11.72 -18.28
CA SER A 262 -7.74 11.09 -19.53
C SER A 262 -6.69 11.87 -20.32
N PHE A 263 -6.57 13.18 -20.06
CA PHE A 263 -5.62 14.07 -20.72
C PHE A 263 -4.30 14.23 -19.96
N GLY A 264 -4.14 13.55 -18.83
CA GLY A 264 -2.94 13.66 -17.99
C GLY A 264 -2.96 14.86 -17.04
N ASN A 265 -4.11 15.51 -16.85
CA ASN A 265 -4.26 16.57 -15.86
C ASN A 265 -4.59 15.97 -14.50
N LEU A 266 -3.98 16.51 -13.44
CA LEU A 266 -4.19 16.05 -12.08
C LEU A 266 -5.62 16.29 -11.62
N THR A 267 -6.25 15.24 -11.13
CA THR A 267 -7.51 15.31 -10.41
C THR A 267 -7.30 15.91 -9.03
N ASP A 268 -8.39 16.20 -8.32
CA ASP A 268 -8.30 16.65 -6.93
C ASP A 268 -7.50 15.67 -6.07
N ILE A 269 -7.81 14.36 -6.14
CA ILE A 269 -7.08 13.31 -5.40
C ILE A 269 -5.59 13.30 -5.79
N GLY A 270 -5.29 13.37 -7.09
CA GLY A 270 -3.92 13.39 -7.56
C GLY A 270 -3.13 14.59 -7.04
N SER A 271 -3.76 15.77 -7.01
CA SER A 271 -3.14 16.97 -6.48
C SER A 271 -2.96 16.89 -4.97
N TRP A 272 -4.00 16.52 -4.22
CA TRP A 272 -3.95 16.38 -2.76
C TRP A 272 -2.88 15.40 -2.29
N TYR A 273 -2.79 14.24 -2.94
CA TYR A 273 -1.80 13.22 -2.59
C TYR A 273 -0.36 13.71 -2.75
N LEU A 274 -0.13 14.54 -3.76
CA LEU A 274 1.16 15.16 -4.06
C LEU A 274 1.38 16.48 -3.30
N GLY A 275 0.56 16.81 -2.28
CA GLY A 275 0.72 18.01 -1.45
C GLY A 275 0.10 19.30 -2.01
N GLY A 276 -0.65 19.20 -3.10
CA GLY A 276 -1.28 20.33 -3.78
C GLY A 276 -2.71 20.64 -3.33
N ASN A 277 -3.24 21.78 -3.80
CA ASN A 277 -4.64 22.16 -3.63
C ASN A 277 -5.56 21.43 -4.62
N ALA A 278 -6.87 21.46 -4.37
CA ALA A 278 -7.88 20.98 -5.33
C ALA A 278 -7.71 21.66 -6.70
N THR A 279 -7.81 20.88 -7.77
CA THR A 279 -7.65 21.36 -9.16
C THR A 279 -9.00 21.60 -9.83
N GLY A 280 -10.07 21.01 -9.30
CA GLY A 280 -11.40 20.97 -9.93
C GLY A 280 -11.47 20.06 -11.16
N VAL A 281 -10.37 19.37 -11.51
CA VAL A 281 -10.32 18.43 -12.63
C VAL A 281 -10.94 17.11 -12.19
N LYS A 282 -11.92 16.66 -12.96
CA LYS A 282 -12.61 15.40 -12.70
C LYS A 282 -12.00 14.27 -13.55
N PRO A 283 -11.93 13.04 -13.01
CA PRO A 283 -11.76 11.85 -13.82
C PRO A 283 -12.83 11.77 -14.91
N ASP A 284 -12.47 11.27 -16.08
CA ASP A 284 -13.38 11.07 -17.21
C ASP A 284 -13.05 9.75 -17.93
N ASN A 285 -13.95 9.30 -18.80
CA ASN A 285 -13.79 8.03 -19.52
C ASN A 285 -13.48 8.23 -21.02
N VAL A 286 -12.82 9.33 -21.37
CA VAL A 286 -12.41 9.59 -22.76
C VAL A 286 -11.14 8.79 -23.07
N THR A 287 -11.21 7.84 -23.99
CA THR A 287 -9.99 7.19 -24.49
C THR A 287 -9.20 8.18 -25.36
N VAL A 288 -7.95 8.47 -24.96
CA VAL A 288 -7.06 9.35 -25.70
C VAL A 288 -6.04 8.51 -26.49
N THR A 289 -5.89 8.79 -27.78
CA THR A 289 -4.87 8.13 -28.60
C THR A 289 -3.51 8.80 -28.40
N PRO A 290 -2.42 8.03 -28.21
CA PRO A 290 -1.08 8.58 -28.08
C PRO A 290 -0.63 9.33 -29.33
N THR A 291 0.01 10.47 -29.18
CA THR A 291 0.57 11.26 -30.29
C THR A 291 1.97 10.80 -30.72
N HIS A 292 2.56 9.84 -30.02
CA HIS A 292 3.88 9.27 -30.34
C HIS A 292 3.73 7.87 -30.95
N THR A 293 4.37 7.63 -32.10
CA THR A 293 4.60 6.28 -32.62
C THR A 293 5.55 5.54 -31.68
N VAL A 294 5.01 4.75 -30.76
CA VAL A 294 5.80 3.91 -29.84
C VAL A 294 6.31 2.69 -30.64
N ALA A 295 7.62 2.45 -30.64
CA ALA A 295 8.16 1.14 -31.06
C ALA A 295 7.61 0.07 -30.10
N PRO A 296 7.32 -1.17 -30.56
CA PRO A 296 6.61 -2.15 -29.74
C PRO A 296 7.35 -2.38 -28.42
N SER A 297 6.74 -1.92 -27.32
CA SER A 297 7.22 -2.14 -25.96
C SER A 297 6.81 -3.54 -25.53
N THR A 298 7.78 -4.33 -25.08
CA THR A 298 7.50 -5.60 -24.40
C THR A 298 7.00 -5.33 -22.99
N ALA A 299 5.79 -5.84 -22.72
CA ALA A 299 5.04 -5.86 -21.47
C ALA A 299 4.28 -4.56 -21.12
N THR A 300 3.04 -4.46 -21.61
CA THR A 300 1.96 -3.77 -20.90
C THR A 300 1.75 -4.47 -19.56
N TYR A 301 2.08 -3.80 -18.46
CA TYR A 301 1.54 -4.17 -17.16
C TYR A 301 0.04 -3.83 -17.21
N THR A 302 -0.79 -4.84 -17.39
CA THR A 302 -2.24 -4.67 -17.23
C THR A 302 -2.50 -4.60 -15.75
N VAL A 303 -3.07 -3.48 -15.29
CA VAL A 303 -3.53 -3.34 -13.91
C VAL A 303 -4.52 -4.50 -13.65
N PRO A 304 -4.22 -5.45 -12.76
CA PRO A 304 -4.99 -6.69 -12.71
C PRO A 304 -6.32 -6.54 -11.98
N ALA A 305 -7.38 -7.19 -12.48
CA ALA A 305 -8.73 -7.05 -11.92
C ALA A 305 -8.81 -7.55 -10.47
N LEU A 306 -9.29 -6.70 -9.56
CA LEU A 306 -9.40 -7.05 -8.15
C LEU A 306 -10.58 -8.01 -7.88
N VAL A 307 -10.40 -8.95 -6.95
CA VAL A 307 -11.49 -9.74 -6.38
C VAL A 307 -12.05 -9.01 -5.14
N THR A 308 -13.03 -8.13 -5.34
CA THR A 308 -13.89 -7.63 -4.24
C THR A 308 -14.95 -8.69 -3.89
N LYS A 309 -14.54 -9.81 -3.30
CA LYS A 309 -15.50 -10.65 -2.57
C LYS A 309 -15.81 -9.96 -1.24
N LEU A 310 -16.96 -9.27 -1.21
CA LEU A 310 -17.66 -8.74 -0.04
C LEU A 310 -17.18 -9.40 1.26
N SER A 311 -16.47 -8.62 2.08
CA SER A 311 -16.08 -8.96 3.44
C SER A 311 -17.34 -9.08 4.32
N GLY A 312 -18.05 -10.19 4.22
CA GLY A 312 -19.01 -10.60 5.23
C GLY A 312 -18.22 -10.95 6.49
N ALA A 313 -18.25 -10.07 7.48
CA ALA A 313 -17.66 -10.28 8.80
C ALA A 313 -18.12 -11.64 9.36
N ARG A 314 -17.25 -12.64 9.30
CA ARG A 314 -17.33 -13.81 10.16
C ARG A 314 -16.24 -13.66 11.19
N THR A 315 -16.66 -13.58 12.44
CA THR A 315 -15.81 -13.62 13.63
C THR A 315 -14.74 -14.71 13.49
N ILE A 316 -13.48 -14.29 13.50
CA ILE A 316 -12.32 -15.19 13.55
C ILE A 316 -12.34 -15.87 14.94
N PRO A 317 -12.37 -17.20 15.04
CA PRO A 317 -12.13 -17.86 16.31
C PRO A 317 -10.65 -17.70 16.68
N THR A 318 -10.39 -17.06 17.83
CA THR A 318 -9.06 -16.97 18.46
C THR A 318 -8.38 -18.34 18.52
N PRO A 319 -7.14 -18.50 18.04
CA PRO A 319 -6.37 -19.72 18.24
C PRO A 319 -6.01 -19.86 19.72
N SER A 320 -6.46 -20.94 20.36
CA SER A 320 -6.06 -21.27 21.73
C SER A 320 -4.61 -21.77 21.73
N PHE A 321 -3.66 -20.89 22.05
CA PHE A 321 -2.33 -21.29 22.49
C PHE A 321 -2.42 -21.95 23.87
N LEU A 322 -2.80 -23.22 23.91
CA LEU A 322 -2.60 -24.09 25.07
C LEU A 322 -1.12 -24.48 25.12
N GLY A 323 -0.30 -23.54 25.59
CA GLY A 323 1.06 -23.80 26.01
C GLY A 323 1.07 -24.76 27.20
N VAL A 324 1.73 -25.89 27.00
CA VAL A 324 2.07 -26.89 28.01
C VAL A 324 2.92 -26.20 29.10
N LEU A 325 2.31 -25.82 30.22
CA LEU A 325 3.04 -25.46 31.44
C LEU A 325 3.33 -26.76 32.22
N GLY A 326 4.49 -27.34 31.95
CA GLY A 326 5.07 -28.38 32.79
C GLY A 326 5.56 -27.80 34.12
N LEU A 327 4.96 -28.30 35.21
CA LEU A 327 5.52 -28.56 36.54
C LEU A 327 6.75 -27.76 37.02
N SER A 328 6.58 -27.01 38.11
CA SER A 328 7.24 -27.24 39.42
C SER A 328 7.45 -25.94 40.21
N ILE A 329 6.48 -25.56 41.05
CA ILE A 329 6.76 -24.75 42.25
C ILE A 329 5.95 -25.32 43.43
N SER A 330 6.63 -26.07 44.27
CA SER A 330 6.22 -26.34 45.65
C SER A 330 7.47 -26.47 46.50
N ALA A 331 7.82 -25.39 47.19
CA ALA A 331 8.26 -25.38 48.58
C ALA A 331 8.96 -24.04 48.93
N MET A 332 8.75 -23.63 50.18
CA MET A 332 9.50 -22.65 50.98
C MET A 332 9.07 -21.18 50.91
N ILE A 333 8.04 -20.85 51.71
CA ILE A 333 8.10 -19.69 52.62
C ILE A 333 7.54 -20.12 53.98
N LEU A 334 8.42 -20.34 54.96
CA LEU A 334 8.12 -20.05 56.37
C LEU A 334 9.42 -19.97 57.19
N SER A 335 9.98 -18.78 57.34
CA SER A 335 10.68 -18.32 58.55
C SER A 335 11.22 -16.91 58.32
N CYS A 336 10.62 -15.93 58.98
CA CYS A 336 11.30 -14.96 59.84
C CYS A 336 10.34 -13.82 60.17
N LEU A 337 9.70 -13.94 61.35
CA LEU A 337 9.44 -12.80 62.21
C LEU A 337 10.78 -12.40 62.84
N GLY A 338 11.12 -11.14 62.61
CA GLY A 338 12.19 -10.32 63.14
C GLY A 338 11.92 -8.94 62.61
#